data_AF-X1K0T7-F1
#
_entry.id   AF-X1K0T7-F1
#
_cell.length_a   1.000
_cell.length_b   1.000
_cell.length_c   1.000
_cell.angle_alpha   90.00
_cell.angle_beta   90.00
_cell.angle_gamma   90.00
#
_symmetry.space_group_name_H-M   'P 1'
#
loop_
_entity.id
_entity.type
_entity.pdbx_description
1 polymer ?
#
loop_
_entity_poly.entity_id
_entity_poly.type
_entity_poly.pdbx_seq_one_letter_code
_entity_poly.pdbx_strand_id
1 'polypeptide(L)'
;ACMSVLGYDPKIYYQGRAGIEARSMGIPIGDGEVVFRCNLVTVRDDKMADYSSGHISSDDAKQLISALNESLGSDNIHFYPGVSYRHICKLKGREDTLMATCTPPHDIPGKPIDEFLPKGPGSDYLQDLMKRSEAVLQDHPVNIERRARGDNPATMIWLFWGSGRVPDMPAFKQVYGLEAAMTSGVDLLQGLARMVGMMVLDIPGVTDGLDNDYSAQAAGALEALGDHDMVVIHIEAPDEAAHTGSIDDK
;
A
#
# COMPACT_ATOMS: atom_id res chain seq x y z
N ALA A 1 -5.11 10.67 10.01
CA ALA A 1 -4.52 12.00 10.19
C ALA A 1 -4.67 12.86 8.92
N CYS A 2 -4.08 12.45 7.79
CA CYS A 2 -4.03 13.27 6.57
C CYS A 2 -5.40 13.70 6.02
N MET A 3 -6.41 12.82 6.05
CA MET A 3 -7.79 13.15 5.67
C MET A 3 -8.35 14.33 6.49
N SER A 4 -8.10 14.35 7.80
CA SER A 4 -8.51 15.44 8.68
C SER A 4 -7.73 16.73 8.40
N VAL A 5 -6.45 16.63 8.05
CA VAL A 5 -5.62 17.80 7.67
C VAL A 5 -6.15 18.46 6.40
N LEU A 6 -6.63 17.67 5.43
CA LEU A 6 -7.32 18.18 4.24
C LEU A 6 -8.77 18.64 4.51
N GLY A 7 -9.23 18.54 5.76
CA GLY A 7 -10.53 19.04 6.20
C GLY A 7 -11.71 18.09 6.00
N TYR A 8 -11.46 16.81 5.69
CA TYR A 8 -12.48 15.77 5.58
C TYR A 8 -12.61 14.99 6.89
N ASP A 9 -13.85 14.75 7.33
CA ASP A 9 -14.09 13.95 8.54
C ASP A 9 -13.78 12.46 8.30
N PRO A 10 -12.74 11.90 8.95
CA PRO A 10 -12.40 10.50 8.78
C PRO A 10 -13.49 9.57 9.30
N LYS A 11 -14.36 10.00 10.23
CA LYS A 11 -15.48 9.17 10.69
C LYS A 11 -16.50 8.91 9.58
N ILE A 12 -16.55 9.78 8.58
CA ILE A 12 -17.47 9.67 7.44
C ILE A 12 -16.77 8.94 6.28
N TYR A 13 -15.56 9.37 5.94
CA TYR A 13 -14.92 8.99 4.67
C TYR A 13 -13.87 7.88 4.80
N TYR A 14 -13.37 7.59 6.00
CA TYR A 14 -12.38 6.52 6.17
C TYR A 14 -13.09 5.15 6.28
N GLN A 15 -12.94 4.33 5.23
CA GLN A 15 -13.45 2.95 5.16
C GLN A 15 -12.32 1.92 5.00
N GLY A 16 -11.15 2.24 5.56
CA GLY A 16 -9.96 1.40 5.51
C GLY A 16 -8.93 1.86 4.46
N ARG A 17 -7.66 1.49 4.72
CA ARG A 17 -6.50 2.00 3.97
C ARG A 17 -6.39 1.39 2.57
N ALA A 18 -6.65 0.10 2.40
CA ALA A 18 -6.58 -0.55 1.09
C ALA A 18 -7.56 0.06 0.07
N GLY A 19 -8.72 0.55 0.52
CA GLY A 19 -9.69 1.20 -0.35
C GLY A 19 -9.18 2.52 -0.93
N ILE A 20 -8.47 3.31 -0.13
CA ILE A 20 -7.85 4.58 -0.56
C ILE A 20 -6.69 4.29 -1.52
N GLU A 21 -5.86 3.31 -1.20
CA GLU A 21 -4.75 2.87 -2.06
C GLU A 21 -5.27 2.31 -3.39
N ALA A 22 -6.33 1.50 -3.38
CA ALA A 22 -6.96 1.01 -4.60
C ALA A 22 -7.46 2.16 -5.50
N ARG A 23 -8.12 3.17 -4.91
CA ARG A 23 -8.52 4.38 -5.66
C ARG A 23 -7.32 5.16 -6.21
N SER A 24 -6.21 5.24 -5.46
CA SER A 24 -4.97 5.90 -5.92
C SER A 24 -4.40 5.25 -7.18
N MET A 25 -4.52 3.93 -7.26
CA MET A 25 -4.09 3.10 -8.39
C MET A 25 -5.14 3.02 -9.52
N GLY A 26 -6.28 3.72 -9.40
CA GLY A 26 -7.37 3.65 -10.38
C GLY A 26 -8.12 2.32 -10.37
N ILE A 27 -8.02 1.53 -9.30
CA ILE A 27 -8.70 0.24 -9.15
C ILE A 27 -10.13 0.48 -8.67
N PRO A 28 -11.16 0.13 -9.46
CA PRO A 28 -12.54 0.22 -9.00
C PRO A 28 -12.85 -0.90 -8.01
N ILE A 29 -13.65 -0.55 -6.99
CA ILE A 29 -14.20 -1.47 -6.00
C ILE A 29 -15.72 -1.47 -6.19
N GLY A 30 -16.22 -2.51 -6.86
CA GLY A 30 -17.64 -2.71 -7.13
C GLY A 30 -18.40 -3.22 -5.91
N ASP A 31 -19.72 -3.34 -6.07
CA ASP A 31 -20.57 -3.91 -5.04
C ASP A 31 -20.24 -5.41 -4.85
N GLY A 32 -20.07 -5.82 -3.60
CA GLY A 32 -19.61 -7.15 -3.23
C GLY A 32 -18.12 -7.44 -3.52
N GLU A 33 -17.34 -6.41 -3.87
CA GLU A 33 -15.89 -6.49 -3.95
C GLU A 33 -15.24 -5.91 -2.69
N VAL A 34 -14.14 -6.52 -2.28
CA VAL A 34 -13.29 -6.06 -1.18
C VAL A 34 -11.85 -6.06 -1.63
N VAL A 35 -11.06 -5.15 -1.06
CA VAL A 35 -9.63 -5.05 -1.32
C VAL A 35 -8.85 -5.15 -0.03
N PHE A 36 -7.70 -5.79 -0.10
CA PHE A 36 -6.72 -5.90 0.98
C PHE A 36 -5.40 -5.33 0.50
N ARG A 37 -4.68 -4.67 1.42
CA ARG A 37 -3.27 -4.42 1.20
C ARG A 37 -2.56 -5.76 1.22
N CYS A 38 -1.78 -6.00 0.20
CA CYS A 38 -1.07 -7.24 -0.07
C CYS A 38 0.41 -6.93 -0.09
N ASN A 39 1.12 -7.28 0.98
CA ASN A 39 2.57 -7.12 1.01
C ASN A 39 3.27 -8.39 0.54
N LEU A 40 4.35 -8.26 -0.22
CA LEU A 40 5.32 -9.34 -0.40
C LEU A 40 6.28 -9.35 0.78
N VAL A 41 6.28 -10.43 1.57
CA VAL A 41 7.06 -10.55 2.81
C VAL A 41 8.06 -11.71 2.74
N THR A 42 9.11 -11.65 3.57
CA THR A 42 10.01 -12.77 3.83
C THR A 42 9.67 -13.38 5.19
N VAL A 43 9.22 -14.63 5.14
CA VAL A 43 9.08 -15.50 6.29
C VAL A 43 10.26 -16.47 6.30
N ARG A 44 10.90 -16.62 7.45
CA ARG A 44 12.01 -17.57 7.65
C ARG A 44 11.86 -18.19 9.04
N ASP A 45 11.98 -19.51 9.12
CA ASP A 45 11.83 -20.26 10.37
C ASP A 45 10.53 -19.89 11.12
N ASP A 46 9.42 -19.84 10.37
CA ASP A 46 8.08 -19.46 10.84
C ASP A 46 7.97 -18.06 11.47
N LYS A 47 8.93 -17.17 11.19
CA LYS A 47 8.94 -15.78 11.69
C LYS A 47 8.91 -14.77 10.57
N MET A 48 8.33 -13.60 10.84
CA MET A 48 8.38 -12.45 9.95
C MET A 48 9.82 -11.90 9.91
N ALA A 49 10.65 -12.44 9.02
CA ALA A 49 12.05 -12.05 8.90
C ALA A 49 12.19 -10.65 8.29
N ASP A 50 11.31 -10.30 7.35
CA ASP A 50 11.28 -9.00 6.69
C ASP A 50 9.89 -8.69 6.11
N TYR A 51 9.27 -7.58 6.52
CA TYR A 51 7.93 -7.18 6.07
C TYR A 51 7.90 -6.58 4.66
N SER A 52 9.08 -6.31 4.08
CA SER A 52 9.29 -5.63 2.79
C SER A 52 10.04 -6.50 1.77
N SER A 53 10.45 -7.70 2.18
CA SER A 53 11.36 -8.56 1.43
C SER A 53 12.64 -7.84 1.01
N GLY A 54 13.20 -6.99 1.87
CA GLY A 54 14.39 -6.19 1.62
C GLY A 54 14.12 -5.05 0.65
N HIS A 55 13.01 -4.32 0.85
CA HIS A 55 12.52 -3.30 -0.07
C HIS A 55 12.57 -3.76 -1.52
N ILE A 56 11.96 -4.92 -1.80
CA ILE A 56 11.94 -5.54 -3.15
C ILE A 56 11.65 -4.50 -4.23
N SER A 57 12.40 -4.52 -5.33
CA SER A 57 12.20 -3.56 -6.41
C SER A 57 10.82 -3.74 -7.04
N SER A 58 10.24 -2.67 -7.56
CA SER A 58 8.94 -2.74 -8.25
C SER A 58 8.97 -3.69 -9.45
N ASP A 59 10.12 -3.84 -10.13
CA ASP A 59 10.25 -4.72 -11.30
C ASP A 59 10.31 -6.20 -10.90
N ASP A 60 11.01 -6.54 -9.81
CA ASP A 60 10.98 -7.89 -9.24
C ASP A 60 9.57 -8.23 -8.74
N ALA A 61 8.95 -7.30 -8.00
CA ALA A 61 7.65 -7.48 -7.40
C ALA A 61 6.53 -7.64 -8.43
N LYS A 62 6.52 -6.86 -9.51
CA LYS A 62 5.55 -6.98 -10.61
C LYS A 62 5.53 -8.38 -11.22
N GLN A 63 6.69 -8.99 -11.41
CA GLN A 63 6.80 -10.35 -11.95
C GLN A 63 6.20 -11.38 -11.00
N LEU A 64 6.48 -11.27 -9.69
CA LEU A 64 5.90 -12.13 -8.67
C LEU A 64 4.38 -11.98 -8.58
N ILE A 65 3.86 -10.75 -8.66
CA ILE A 65 2.43 -10.48 -8.67
C ILE A 65 1.76 -11.02 -9.94
N SER A 66 2.44 -10.99 -11.09
CA SER A 66 1.96 -11.66 -12.31
C SER A 66 1.83 -13.16 -12.10
N ALA A 67 2.84 -13.82 -11.54
CA ALA A 67 2.80 -15.25 -11.26
C ALA A 67 1.67 -15.63 -10.28
N LEU A 68 1.40 -14.77 -9.28
CA LEU A 68 0.27 -14.94 -8.37
C LEU A 68 -1.07 -14.83 -9.10
N ASN A 69 -1.23 -13.92 -10.05
CA ASN A 69 -2.43 -13.86 -10.89
C ASN A 69 -2.57 -15.08 -11.80
N GLU A 70 -1.48 -15.58 -12.38
CA GLU A 70 -1.50 -16.76 -13.25
C GLU A 70 -1.88 -18.03 -12.50
N SER A 71 -1.41 -18.18 -11.25
CA SER A 71 -1.62 -19.39 -10.46
C SER A 71 -2.85 -19.34 -9.54
N LEU A 72 -3.10 -18.19 -8.92
CA LEU A 72 -4.16 -18.02 -7.90
C LEU A 72 -5.26 -17.07 -8.34
N GLY A 73 -5.05 -16.30 -9.41
CA GLY A 73 -6.04 -15.38 -9.95
C GLY A 73 -7.23 -16.10 -10.57
N SER A 74 -8.37 -15.43 -10.55
CA SER A 74 -9.64 -15.91 -11.13
C SER A 74 -10.61 -14.73 -11.30
N ASP A 75 -11.84 -14.99 -11.75
CA ASP A 75 -12.92 -13.98 -11.77
C ASP A 75 -13.21 -13.39 -10.38
N ASN A 76 -12.78 -14.08 -9.31
CA ASN A 76 -13.04 -13.68 -7.92
C ASN A 76 -11.78 -13.22 -7.17
N ILE A 77 -10.58 -13.37 -7.75
CA ILE A 77 -9.31 -13.02 -7.09
C ILE A 77 -8.42 -12.32 -8.11
N HIS A 78 -7.97 -11.12 -7.79
CA HIS A 78 -7.01 -10.40 -8.63
C HIS A 78 -5.97 -9.68 -7.78
N PHE A 79 -4.71 -9.73 -8.19
CA PHE A 79 -3.61 -9.02 -7.56
C PHE A 79 -3.17 -7.86 -8.46
N TYR A 80 -3.12 -6.65 -7.91
CA TYR A 80 -2.68 -5.47 -8.62
C TYR A 80 -1.29 -5.06 -8.14
N PRO A 81 -0.28 -5.02 -9.02
CA PRO A 81 1.06 -4.61 -8.63
C PRO A 81 1.08 -3.11 -8.33
N GLY A 82 1.34 -2.75 -7.07
CA GLY A 82 1.76 -1.40 -6.67
C GLY A 82 3.28 -1.22 -6.67
N VAL A 83 3.78 -0.40 -5.74
CA VAL A 83 5.19 0.00 -5.65
C VAL A 83 5.95 -0.85 -4.62
N SER A 84 7.13 -1.32 -5.01
CA SER A 84 7.99 -2.15 -4.17
C SER A 84 7.22 -3.36 -3.62
N TYR A 85 7.19 -3.58 -2.31
CA TYR A 85 6.47 -4.67 -1.65
C TYR A 85 4.96 -4.43 -1.49
N ARG A 86 4.42 -3.27 -1.88
CA ARG A 86 3.07 -2.82 -1.52
C ARG A 86 2.12 -3.00 -2.70
N HIS A 87 1.16 -3.91 -2.56
CA HIS A 87 0.23 -4.29 -3.64
C HIS A 87 -1.20 -4.35 -3.12
N ILE A 88 -2.16 -4.61 -4.02
CA ILE A 88 -3.57 -4.80 -3.66
C ILE A 88 -4.02 -6.20 -4.08
N CYS A 89 -4.71 -6.90 -3.20
CA CYS A 89 -5.48 -8.10 -3.53
C CYS A 89 -6.96 -7.74 -3.51
N LYS A 90 -7.66 -7.94 -4.62
CA LYS A 90 -9.11 -7.74 -4.73
C LYS A 90 -9.81 -9.09 -4.73
N LEU A 91 -10.83 -9.21 -3.89
CA LEU A 91 -11.66 -10.38 -3.74
C LEU A 91 -13.11 -10.03 -4.05
N LYS A 92 -13.83 -10.92 -4.74
CA LYS A 92 -15.26 -10.77 -5.07
C LYS A 92 -16.10 -11.79 -4.34
N GLY A 93 -17.23 -11.35 -3.78
CA GLY A 93 -18.19 -12.18 -3.04
C GLY A 93 -17.64 -12.71 -1.71
N ARG A 94 -16.69 -11.98 -1.11
CA ARG A 94 -15.98 -12.33 0.13
C ARG A 94 -16.01 -11.19 1.14
N GLU A 95 -17.13 -10.49 1.24
CA GLU A 95 -17.32 -9.39 2.21
C GLU A 95 -17.18 -9.86 3.66
N ASP A 96 -17.41 -11.15 3.93
CA ASP A 96 -17.16 -11.78 5.22
C ASP A 96 -15.71 -11.61 5.70
N THR A 97 -14.74 -11.56 4.77
CA THR A 97 -13.32 -11.36 5.09
C THR A 97 -13.02 -10.01 5.73
N LEU A 98 -13.87 -9.00 5.57
CA LEU A 98 -13.70 -7.70 6.24
C LEU A 98 -13.91 -7.78 7.75
N MET A 99 -14.54 -8.86 8.24
CA MET A 99 -14.69 -9.12 9.67
C MET A 99 -13.44 -9.76 10.29
N ALA A 100 -12.47 -10.17 9.47
CA ALA A 100 -11.23 -10.76 9.95
C ALA A 100 -10.33 -9.69 10.59
N THR A 101 -9.84 -9.99 11.78
CA THR A 101 -8.77 -9.20 12.41
C THR A 101 -7.44 -9.58 11.76
N CYS A 102 -6.80 -8.62 11.09
CA CYS A 102 -5.54 -8.83 10.39
C CYS A 102 -4.45 -7.94 10.99
N THR A 103 -3.27 -8.51 11.22
CA THR A 103 -2.12 -7.77 11.77
C THR A 103 -1.24 -7.25 10.63
N PRO A 104 -0.83 -5.97 10.61
CA PRO A 104 0.14 -5.48 9.65
C PRO A 104 1.52 -6.15 9.83
N PRO A 105 2.24 -6.49 8.75
CA PRO A 105 3.50 -7.24 8.87
C PRO A 105 4.64 -6.41 9.46
N HIS A 106 4.58 -5.07 9.36
CA HIS A 106 5.57 -4.16 9.95
C HIS A 106 5.47 -4.04 11.48
N ASP A 107 4.38 -4.52 12.10
CA ASP A 107 4.23 -4.53 13.57
C ASP A 107 4.82 -5.78 14.23
N ILE A 108 5.20 -6.78 13.42
CA ILE A 108 5.65 -8.11 13.85
C ILE A 108 7.05 -8.56 13.39
N PRO A 109 8.03 -7.70 13.03
CA PRO A 109 9.40 -8.15 12.74
C PRO A 109 9.96 -9.09 13.82
N GLY A 110 10.51 -10.22 13.38
CA GLY A 110 11.14 -11.24 14.23
C GLY A 110 10.18 -12.10 15.06
N LYS A 111 8.86 -11.87 14.99
CA LYS A 111 7.86 -12.64 15.75
C LYS A 111 7.35 -13.86 14.96
N PRO A 112 6.91 -14.94 15.64
CA PRO A 112 6.26 -16.09 14.99
C PRO A 112 4.99 -15.67 14.25
N ILE A 113 4.82 -16.07 12.98
CA ILE A 113 3.71 -15.58 12.15
C ILE A 113 2.35 -16.21 12.50
N ASP A 114 2.36 -17.43 13.03
CA ASP A 114 1.17 -18.21 13.39
C ASP A 114 0.29 -17.49 14.42
N GLU A 115 0.91 -16.76 15.33
CA GLU A 115 0.21 -15.92 16.32
C GLU A 115 -0.52 -14.72 15.69
N PHE A 116 -0.14 -14.28 14.49
CA PHE A 116 -0.60 -13.03 13.87
C PHE A 116 -1.33 -13.19 12.54
N LEU A 117 -1.47 -14.43 12.04
CA LEU A 117 -2.33 -14.75 10.90
C LEU A 117 -3.76 -14.21 11.14
N PRO A 118 -4.53 -13.90 10.07
CA PRO A 118 -5.89 -13.39 10.19
C PRO A 118 -6.76 -14.24 11.10
N LYS A 119 -7.60 -13.63 11.95
CA LYS A 119 -8.51 -14.36 12.87
C LYS A 119 -9.94 -13.87 12.73
N GLY A 120 -10.91 -14.74 13.02
CA GLY A 120 -12.34 -14.41 12.99
C GLY A 120 -13.03 -14.82 11.68
N PRO A 121 -14.25 -14.34 11.41
CA PRO A 121 -15.00 -14.71 10.21
C PRO A 121 -14.26 -14.35 8.92
N GLY A 122 -14.31 -15.25 7.93
CA GLY A 122 -13.64 -15.12 6.63
C GLY A 122 -12.10 -15.24 6.66
N SER A 123 -11.49 -15.39 7.85
CA SER A 123 -10.03 -15.45 7.98
C SER A 123 -9.41 -16.70 7.38
N ASP A 124 -10.15 -17.81 7.34
CA ASP A 124 -9.74 -19.09 6.74
C ASP A 124 -9.36 -18.93 5.26
N TYR A 125 -10.12 -18.11 4.53
CA TYR A 125 -9.85 -17.83 3.13
C TYR A 125 -8.62 -16.94 2.91
N LEU A 126 -8.46 -15.92 3.76
CA LEU A 126 -7.26 -15.08 3.71
C LEU A 126 -6.02 -15.91 4.01
N GLN A 127 -6.08 -16.77 5.04
CA GLN A 127 -5.00 -17.71 5.38
C GLN A 127 -4.72 -18.73 4.27
N ASP A 128 -5.75 -19.27 3.61
CA ASP A 128 -5.56 -20.18 2.47
C ASP A 128 -4.82 -19.48 1.33
N LEU A 129 -5.23 -18.26 0.96
CA LEU A 129 -4.61 -17.52 -0.13
C LEU A 129 -3.16 -17.13 0.19
N MET A 130 -2.93 -16.66 1.41
CA MET A 130 -1.63 -16.43 2.03
C MET A 130 -0.72 -17.66 1.91
N LYS A 131 -1.19 -18.83 2.34
CA LYS A 131 -0.42 -20.07 2.33
C LYS A 131 -0.15 -20.59 0.91
N ARG A 132 -1.15 -20.53 0.03
CA ARG A 132 -1.00 -20.96 -1.37
C ARG A 132 -0.01 -20.09 -2.15
N SER A 133 0.17 -18.83 -1.75
CA SER A 133 1.19 -17.96 -2.35
C SER A 133 2.60 -18.48 -2.16
N GLU A 134 2.89 -19.21 -1.08
CA GLU A 134 4.23 -19.74 -0.80
C GLU A 134 4.73 -20.64 -1.93
N ALA A 135 3.89 -21.56 -2.40
CA ALA A 135 4.23 -22.48 -3.48
C ALA A 135 4.47 -21.77 -4.81
N VAL A 136 3.77 -20.66 -5.08
CA VAL A 136 3.96 -19.86 -6.30
C VAL A 136 5.29 -19.10 -6.24
N LEU A 137 5.63 -18.58 -5.07
CA LEU A 137 6.77 -17.70 -4.88
C LEU A 137 8.08 -18.47 -4.67
N GLN A 138 8.03 -19.64 -4.03
CA GLN A 138 9.21 -20.38 -3.57
C GLN A 138 10.26 -20.56 -4.68
N ASP A 139 9.89 -21.15 -5.82
CA ASP A 139 10.85 -21.46 -6.88
C ASP A 139 10.75 -20.51 -8.09
N HIS A 140 10.13 -19.35 -7.91
CA HIS A 140 10.04 -18.35 -8.96
C HIS A 140 11.44 -17.82 -9.33
N PRO A 141 11.79 -17.64 -10.63
CA PRO A 141 13.11 -17.19 -11.06
C PRO A 141 13.62 -15.93 -10.34
N VAL A 142 12.75 -14.94 -10.13
CA VAL A 142 13.06 -13.73 -9.35
C VAL A 142 13.58 -14.07 -7.95
N ASN A 143 12.93 -14.99 -7.22
CA ASN A 143 13.37 -15.36 -5.88
C ASN A 143 14.65 -16.21 -5.89
N ILE A 144 14.92 -16.97 -6.96
CA ILE A 144 16.19 -17.67 -7.14
C ILE A 144 17.32 -16.63 -7.32
N GLU A 145 17.12 -15.63 -8.18
CA GLU A 145 18.09 -14.55 -8.42
C GLU A 145 18.32 -13.70 -7.18
N ARG A 146 17.24 -13.32 -6.46
CA ARG A 146 17.33 -12.59 -5.19
C ARG A 146 18.18 -13.34 -4.17
N ARG A 147 17.97 -14.65 -4.01
CA ARG A 147 18.81 -15.47 -3.14
C ARG A 147 20.26 -15.53 -3.60
N ALA A 148 20.51 -15.65 -4.91
CA ALA A 148 21.86 -15.72 -5.47
C ALA A 148 22.68 -14.45 -5.21
N ARG A 149 22.03 -13.28 -5.13
CA ARG A 149 22.65 -11.99 -4.78
C ARG A 149 22.63 -11.65 -3.29
N GLY A 150 22.08 -12.52 -2.45
CA GLY A 150 22.03 -12.33 -0.98
C GLY A 150 20.86 -11.48 -0.48
N ASP A 151 19.91 -11.13 -1.35
CA ASP A 151 18.70 -10.38 -0.99
C ASP A 151 17.68 -11.29 -0.31
N ASN A 152 16.80 -10.67 0.48
CA ASN A 152 15.63 -11.33 1.04
C ASN A 152 14.62 -11.70 -0.07
N PRO A 153 14.28 -13.00 -0.25
CA PRO A 153 13.25 -13.41 -1.20
C PRO A 153 11.86 -13.12 -0.64
N ALA A 154 10.90 -12.81 -1.51
CA ALA A 154 9.50 -12.74 -1.12
C ALA A 154 8.94 -14.17 -1.02
N THR A 155 8.67 -14.66 0.19
CA THR A 155 8.26 -16.05 0.40
C THR A 155 6.75 -16.21 0.50
N MET A 156 6.02 -15.13 0.76
CA MET A 156 4.60 -15.19 1.07
C MET A 156 3.95 -13.83 0.77
N ILE A 157 2.67 -13.83 0.38
CA ILE A 157 1.85 -12.62 0.46
C ILE A 157 1.30 -12.45 1.88
N TRP A 158 1.15 -11.21 2.31
CA TRP A 158 0.52 -10.87 3.58
C TRP A 158 -0.64 -9.90 3.37
N LEU A 159 -1.86 -10.37 3.61
CA LEU A 159 -3.11 -9.61 3.45
C LEU A 159 -3.54 -8.95 4.77
N PHE A 160 -3.72 -7.64 4.73
CA PHE A 160 -4.13 -6.83 5.88
C PHE A 160 -4.85 -5.55 5.42
N TRP A 161 -5.40 -4.81 6.39
CA TRP A 161 -6.15 -3.56 6.15
C TRP A 161 -7.22 -3.69 5.06
N GLY A 162 -8.08 -4.71 5.18
CA GLY A 162 -9.23 -4.90 4.30
C GLY A 162 -10.12 -3.66 4.22
N SER A 163 -10.70 -3.42 3.05
CA SER A 163 -11.63 -2.32 2.79
C SER A 163 -12.68 -2.75 1.79
N GLY A 164 -13.93 -2.34 2.03
CA GLY A 164 -14.99 -2.43 1.03
C GLY A 164 -14.96 -1.24 0.09
N ARG A 165 -16.11 -0.96 -0.53
CA ARG A 165 -16.31 0.24 -1.34
C ARG A 165 -16.12 1.51 -0.49
N VAL A 166 -15.24 2.39 -0.94
CA VAL A 166 -15.00 3.69 -0.30
C VAL A 166 -16.03 4.70 -0.83
N PRO A 167 -16.68 5.49 0.05
CA PRO A 167 -17.61 6.53 -0.37
C PRO A 167 -16.91 7.59 -1.22
N ASP A 168 -17.66 8.18 -2.13
CA ASP A 168 -17.15 9.32 -2.89
C ASP A 168 -16.97 10.51 -1.94
N MET A 169 -15.82 11.17 -2.05
CA MET A 169 -15.51 12.37 -1.28
C MET A 169 -15.85 13.59 -2.14
N PRO A 170 -16.48 14.64 -1.57
CA PRO A 170 -16.76 15.85 -2.32
C PRO A 170 -15.43 16.48 -2.77
N ALA A 171 -15.38 17.00 -3.99
CA ALA A 171 -14.15 17.57 -4.52
C ALA A 171 -13.70 18.78 -3.68
N PHE A 172 -12.39 18.95 -3.50
CA PHE A 172 -11.79 20.00 -2.68
C PHE A 172 -12.27 21.39 -3.11
N LYS A 173 -12.32 21.64 -4.42
CA LYS A 173 -12.87 22.86 -5.01
C LYS A 173 -14.35 23.08 -4.68
N GLN A 174 -15.15 22.02 -4.57
CA GLN A 174 -16.56 22.15 -4.19
C GLN A 174 -16.74 22.49 -2.71
N VAL A 175 -15.86 21.97 -1.84
CA VAL A 175 -15.93 22.19 -0.40
C VAL A 175 -15.35 23.55 -0.01
N TYR A 176 -14.21 23.93 -0.60
CA TYR A 176 -13.42 25.10 -0.19
C TYR A 176 -13.35 26.22 -1.22
N GLY A 177 -13.77 25.98 -2.47
CA GLY A 177 -13.67 26.96 -3.55
C GLY A 177 -12.27 27.15 -4.12
N LEU A 178 -11.30 26.33 -3.72
CA LEU A 178 -9.88 26.46 -4.09
C LEU A 178 -9.47 25.37 -5.08
N GLU A 179 -8.65 25.74 -6.06
CA GLU A 179 -7.87 24.79 -6.86
C GLU A 179 -6.59 24.44 -6.09
N ALA A 180 -6.40 23.17 -5.79
CA ALA A 180 -5.31 22.73 -4.93
C ALA A 180 -4.51 21.59 -5.54
N ALA A 181 -3.21 21.57 -5.26
CA ALA A 181 -2.29 20.52 -5.65
C ALA A 181 -1.62 19.85 -4.43
N MET A 182 -1.07 18.66 -4.62
CA MET A 182 -0.32 17.93 -3.60
C MET A 182 0.94 17.29 -4.20
N THR A 183 2.05 17.34 -3.47
CA THR A 183 3.24 16.52 -3.71
C THR A 183 3.50 15.60 -2.52
N SER A 184 3.76 14.32 -2.80
CA SER A 184 4.04 13.28 -1.80
C SER A 184 4.73 12.09 -2.47
N GLY A 185 5.75 11.51 -1.82
CA GLY A 185 6.32 10.22 -2.21
C GLY A 185 5.44 9.01 -1.87
N VAL A 186 4.37 9.23 -1.08
CA VAL A 186 3.49 8.16 -0.58
C VAL A 186 2.22 8.03 -1.42
N ASP A 187 2.00 6.86 -2.01
CA ASP A 187 0.85 6.53 -2.86
C ASP A 187 -0.50 6.76 -2.17
N LEU A 188 -0.58 6.56 -0.85
CA LEU A 188 -1.79 6.79 -0.07
C LEU A 188 -2.24 8.27 -0.13
N LEU A 189 -1.29 9.19 0.02
CA LEU A 189 -1.54 10.63 0.01
C LEU A 189 -1.91 11.10 -1.40
N GLN A 190 -1.19 10.61 -2.41
CA GLN A 190 -1.56 10.85 -3.81
C GLN A 190 -2.97 10.35 -4.11
N GLY A 191 -3.36 9.19 -3.56
CA GLY A 191 -4.71 8.64 -3.66
C GLY A 191 -5.76 9.54 -3.06
N LEU A 192 -5.51 10.01 -1.86
CA LEU A 192 -6.40 10.94 -1.18
C LEU A 192 -6.56 12.23 -1.98
N ALA A 193 -5.48 12.81 -2.51
CA ALA A 193 -5.53 13.97 -3.40
C ALA A 193 -6.40 13.72 -4.64
N ARG A 194 -6.21 12.58 -5.33
CA ARG A 194 -7.04 12.19 -6.48
C ARG A 194 -8.51 12.02 -6.11
N MET A 195 -8.80 11.41 -4.96
CA MET A 195 -10.17 11.21 -4.47
C MET A 195 -10.93 12.52 -4.25
N VAL A 196 -10.23 13.58 -3.86
CA VAL A 196 -10.81 14.91 -3.64
C VAL A 196 -10.59 15.85 -4.82
N GLY A 197 -10.09 15.35 -5.96
CA GLY A 197 -9.88 16.16 -7.16
C GLY A 197 -8.80 17.24 -7.01
N MET A 198 -7.80 17.03 -6.15
CA MET A 198 -6.58 17.82 -6.12
C MET A 198 -5.62 17.31 -7.20
N MET A 199 -4.85 18.22 -7.81
CA MET A 199 -3.76 17.86 -8.73
C MET A 199 -2.66 17.14 -7.95
N VAL A 200 -2.18 16.00 -8.46
CA VAL A 200 -0.99 15.34 -7.89
C VAL A 200 0.22 15.77 -8.72
N LEU A 201 1.19 16.41 -8.07
CA LEU A 201 2.42 16.86 -8.70
C LEU A 201 3.39 15.68 -8.83
N ASP A 202 3.79 15.39 -10.07
CA ASP A 202 4.84 14.42 -10.39
C ASP A 202 6.17 15.18 -10.51
N ILE A 203 6.96 15.16 -9.43
CA ILE A 203 8.23 15.89 -9.31
C ILE A 203 9.36 14.86 -9.22
N PRO A 204 10.30 14.84 -10.17
CA PRO A 204 11.45 13.94 -10.12
C PRO A 204 12.25 14.09 -8.82
N GLY A 205 12.63 12.95 -8.23
CA GLY A 205 13.38 12.92 -6.97
C GLY A 205 12.52 12.93 -5.71
N VAL A 206 11.19 13.05 -5.82
CA VAL A 206 10.31 12.89 -4.66
C VAL A 206 10.10 11.42 -4.32
N THR A 207 10.51 11.01 -3.12
CA THR A 207 10.41 9.64 -2.60
C THR A 207 9.76 9.63 -1.21
N ASP A 208 9.44 8.44 -0.70
CA ASP A 208 8.94 8.24 0.66
C ASP A 208 10.06 8.00 1.69
N GLY A 209 11.33 7.98 1.24
CA GLY A 209 12.50 7.69 2.07
C GLY A 209 13.40 8.90 2.35
N LEU A 210 14.56 8.63 2.94
CA LEU A 210 15.59 9.63 3.25
C LEU A 210 16.29 10.19 2.00
N ASP A 211 16.15 9.49 0.86
CA ASP A 211 16.68 9.88 -0.45
C ASP A 211 15.81 10.93 -1.17
N ASN A 212 14.75 11.42 -0.53
CA ASN A 212 13.85 12.43 -1.08
C ASN A 212 14.59 13.75 -1.38
N ASP A 213 14.44 14.27 -2.60
CA ASP A 213 14.93 15.59 -2.97
C ASP A 213 13.98 16.69 -2.49
N TYR A 214 14.18 17.10 -1.24
CA TYR A 214 13.41 18.18 -0.61
C TYR A 214 13.45 19.51 -1.39
N SER A 215 14.56 19.78 -2.08
CA SER A 215 14.73 21.04 -2.82
C SER A 215 13.90 21.01 -4.11
N ALA A 216 13.95 19.90 -4.86
CA ALA A 216 13.10 19.70 -6.02
C ALA A 216 11.62 19.72 -5.64
N GLN A 217 11.25 19.05 -4.54
CA GLN A 217 9.87 19.02 -4.04
C GLN A 217 9.33 20.42 -3.71
N ALA A 218 10.13 21.22 -2.99
CA ALA A 218 9.76 22.59 -2.65
C ALA A 218 9.69 23.50 -3.90
N ALA A 219 10.64 23.37 -4.82
CA ALA A 219 10.65 24.14 -6.06
C ALA A 219 9.43 23.85 -6.94
N GLY A 220 9.08 22.58 -7.16
CA GLY A 220 7.90 22.21 -7.93
C GLY A 220 6.59 22.61 -7.25
N ALA A 221 6.54 22.59 -5.91
CA ALA A 221 5.39 23.11 -5.18
C ALA A 221 5.22 24.64 -5.33
N LEU A 222 6.33 25.40 -5.34
CA LEU A 222 6.30 26.84 -5.59
C LEU A 222 5.88 27.17 -7.03
N GLU A 223 6.32 26.37 -8.01
CA GLU A 223 5.90 26.51 -9.41
C GLU A 223 4.38 26.31 -9.55
N ALA A 224 3.82 25.29 -8.90
CA ALA A 224 2.38 25.01 -8.91
C ALA A 224 1.51 26.09 -8.24
N LEU A 225 2.09 26.96 -7.39
CA LEU A 225 1.35 28.13 -6.88
C LEU A 225 1.15 29.23 -7.93
N GLY A 226 1.75 29.10 -9.13
CA GLY A 226 1.49 29.99 -10.25
C GLY A 226 0.08 29.84 -10.84
N ASP A 227 -0.51 28.65 -10.74
CA ASP A 227 -1.80 28.29 -11.31
C ASP A 227 -2.78 27.60 -10.32
N HIS A 228 -2.34 27.31 -9.08
CA HIS A 228 -3.19 26.77 -8.01
C HIS A 228 -3.26 27.72 -6.81
N ASP A 229 -4.39 27.73 -6.11
CA ASP A 229 -4.60 28.56 -4.92
C ASP A 229 -3.90 28.01 -3.67
N MET A 230 -3.64 26.69 -3.65
CA MET A 230 -3.04 26.00 -2.50
C MET A 230 -2.21 24.80 -2.95
N VAL A 231 -1.05 24.60 -2.32
CA VAL A 231 -0.23 23.39 -2.53
C VAL A 231 0.07 22.74 -1.18
N VAL A 232 -0.16 21.43 -1.09
CA VAL A 232 0.15 20.60 0.08
C VAL A 232 1.43 19.82 -0.18
N ILE A 233 2.45 20.03 0.65
CA ILE A 233 3.70 19.27 0.63
C ILE A 233 3.66 18.24 1.74
N HIS A 234 3.81 16.97 1.40
CA HIS A 234 3.91 15.87 2.35
C HIS A 234 5.32 15.28 2.35
N ILE A 235 5.89 15.11 3.54
CA ILE A 235 7.22 14.57 3.78
C ILE A 235 7.09 13.31 4.65
N GLU A 236 7.45 12.15 4.13
CA GLU A 236 7.29 10.85 4.82
C GLU A 236 8.53 10.44 5.63
N ALA A 237 9.73 10.85 5.21
CA ALA A 237 11.00 10.37 5.76
C ALA A 237 11.07 10.29 7.31
N PRO A 238 10.52 11.25 8.08
CA PRO A 238 10.50 11.17 9.55
C PRO A 238 9.71 9.99 10.13
N ASP A 239 8.67 9.51 9.44
CA ASP A 239 7.87 8.34 9.87
C ASP A 239 8.63 7.03 9.61
N GLU A 240 9.28 6.90 8.45
CA GLU A 240 10.14 5.75 8.13
C GLU A 240 11.34 5.65 9.10
N ALA A 241 11.98 6.78 9.44
CA ALA A 241 13.04 6.81 10.46
C ALA A 241 12.53 6.35 11.84
N ALA A 242 11.30 6.72 12.20
CA ALA A 242 10.69 6.28 13.46
C ALA A 242 10.35 4.77 13.46
N HIS A 243 9.83 4.24 12.35
CA HIS A 243 9.53 2.81 12.20
C HIS A 243 10.78 1.94 12.25
N THR A 244 11.90 2.43 11.72
CA THR A 244 13.21 1.74 11.76
C THR A 244 13.95 1.96 13.08
N GLY A 245 13.47 2.86 13.95
CA GLY A 245 14.09 3.18 15.24
C GLY A 245 15.40 3.96 15.13
N SER A 246 15.65 4.64 14.01
CA SER A 246 16.86 5.43 13.77
C SER A 246 16.67 6.85 14.32
N ILE A 247 17.46 7.21 15.34
CA ILE A 247 17.46 8.58 15.90
C ILE A 247 18.23 9.53 14.98
N ASP A 248 19.32 9.06 14.38
CA ASP A 248 20.20 9.90 13.56
C ASP A 248 19.53 10.32 12.24
N ASP A 249 18.62 9.48 11.71
CA ASP A 249 17.88 9.77 10.48
C ASP A 249 16.61 10.63 10.70
N LYS A 250 16.22 10.89 11.96
CA LYS A 250 15.01 11.63 12.32
C LYS A 250 15.25 13.14 12.49
#